data_AF-A0A918CQQ6-F1
#
_entry.id   AF-A0A918CQQ6-F1
#
_cell.length_a   1.000
_cell.length_b   1.000
_cell.length_c   1.000
_cell.angle_alpha   90.00
_cell.angle_beta   90.00
_cell.angle_gamma   90.00
#
_symmetry.space_group_name_H-M   'P 1'
#
loop_
_entity.id
_entity.type
_entity.pdbx_description
1 polymer ?
#
loop_
_entity_poly.entity_id
_entity_poly.type
_entity_poly.pdbx_seq_one_letter_code
_entity_poly.pdbx_strand_id
1 'polypeptide(L)'
;MERLRTLLSRVDLMRVKNQKSRRIVELLEAEPMFYQRTGYSAAQLEVFKTAERQSKTIKVDINEYATKLENLRSSIVNGLENNYTSTQIDTILPQLLIAEKGIQERLVASQEMISQTLEVVNILRAKRGADPILESQI
;
A
#
# COMPACT_ATOMS: atom_id res chain seq x y z
N MET A 1 16.08 0.45 -21.16
CA MET A 1 15.31 1.66 -20.77
C MET A 1 13.83 1.39 -20.54
N GLU A 2 13.14 0.61 -21.39
CA GLU A 2 11.69 0.35 -21.24
C GLU A 2 11.31 -0.32 -19.91
N ARG A 3 12.07 -1.34 -19.47
CA ARG A 3 11.86 -2.01 -18.17
C ARG A 3 11.91 -1.03 -16.99
N LEU A 4 12.86 -0.10 -16.98
CA LEU A 4 13.01 0.88 -15.90
C LEU A 4 11.85 1.88 -15.85
N ARG A 5 11.37 2.30 -17.03
CA ARG A 5 10.16 3.14 -17.15
C ARG A 5 8.94 2.41 -16.58
N THR A 6 8.77 1.13 -16.90
CA THR A 6 7.69 0.31 -16.33
C THR A 6 7.76 0.22 -14.81
N LEU A 7 8.95 0.02 -14.24
CA LEU A 7 9.13 -0.04 -12.78
C LEU A 7 8.77 1.29 -12.11
N LEU A 8 9.18 2.42 -12.71
CA LEU A 8 8.80 3.76 -12.23
C LEU A 8 7.28 3.98 -12.28
N SER A 9 6.61 3.59 -13.36
CA SER A 9 5.14 3.65 -13.43
C SER A 9 4.46 2.78 -12.36
N ARG A 10 5.05 1.64 -12.01
CA ARG A 10 4.53 0.77 -10.95
C ARG A 10 4.70 1.38 -9.56
N VAL A 11 5.72 2.20 -9.32
CA VAL A 11 5.85 2.97 -8.06
C VAL A 11 4.62 3.83 -7.84
N ASP A 12 4.15 4.54 -8.85
CA ASP A 12 2.96 5.40 -8.71
C ASP A 12 1.70 4.58 -8.43
N LEU A 13 1.54 3.42 -9.10
CA LEU A 13 0.46 2.49 -8.77
C LEU A 13 0.54 1.99 -7.33
N MET A 14 1.73 1.65 -6.84
CA MET A 14 1.95 1.23 -5.46
C MET A 14 1.62 2.35 -4.46
N ARG A 15 1.99 3.60 -4.77
CA ARG A 15 1.63 4.78 -3.96
C ARG A 15 0.12 4.97 -3.91
N VAL A 16 -0.57 4.90 -5.05
CA VAL A 16 -2.04 5.02 -5.12
C VAL A 16 -2.72 3.91 -4.33
N LYS A 17 -2.27 2.66 -4.47
CA LYS A 17 -2.81 1.52 -3.69
C LYS A 17 -2.63 1.73 -2.20
N ASN A 18 -1.42 2.11 -1.76
CA ASN A 18 -1.16 2.38 -0.35
C ASN A 18 -1.99 3.57 0.17
N GLN A 19 -2.14 4.63 -0.63
CA GLN A 19 -2.95 5.78 -0.25
C GLN A 19 -4.43 5.42 -0.07
N LYS A 20 -4.99 4.59 -0.96
CA LYS A 20 -6.36 4.08 -0.81
C LYS A 20 -6.52 3.30 0.49
N SER A 21 -5.57 2.41 0.79
CA SER A 21 -5.52 1.66 2.05
C SER A 21 -5.50 2.60 3.27
N ARG A 22 -4.63 3.61 3.26
CA ARG A 22 -4.58 4.62 4.34
C ARG A 22 -5.87 5.39 4.51
N ARG A 23 -6.49 5.81 3.41
CA ARG A 23 -7.72 6.61 3.48
C ARG A 23 -8.87 5.81 4.08
N ILE A 24 -8.93 4.50 3.83
CA ILE A 24 -9.89 3.63 4.50
C ILE A 24 -9.61 3.57 6.00
N VAL A 25 -8.34 3.42 6.39
CA VAL A 25 -7.95 3.43 7.81
C VAL A 25 -8.32 4.76 8.47
N GLU A 26 -8.02 5.89 7.83
CA GLU A 26 -8.36 7.23 8.32
C GLU A 26 -9.89 7.44 8.44
N LEU A 27 -10.69 6.90 7.50
CA LEU A 27 -12.16 6.95 7.59
C LEU A 27 -12.70 6.16 8.79
N LEU A 28 -12.11 4.99 9.06
CA LEU A 28 -12.48 4.15 10.21
C LEU A 28 -12.10 4.80 11.54
N GLU A 29 -10.97 5.54 11.59
CA GLU A 29 -10.55 6.35 12.75
C GLU A 29 -11.43 7.59 12.96
N ALA A 30 -11.83 8.24 11.86
CA ALA A 30 -12.59 9.49 11.90
C ALA A 30 -14.04 9.29 12.32
N GLU A 31 -14.56 8.06 12.35
CA GLU A 31 -15.89 7.77 12.90
C GLU A 31 -15.86 7.93 14.43
N PRO A 32 -16.42 9.04 14.97
CA PRO A 32 -16.37 9.30 16.39
C PRO A 32 -17.20 8.22 17.07
N MET A 33 -16.58 7.49 17.99
CA MET A 33 -17.16 6.33 18.66
C MET A 33 -17.24 5.04 17.82
N PHE A 34 -16.59 4.91 16.66
CA PHE A 34 -16.55 3.66 15.90
C PHE A 34 -16.31 2.43 16.81
N TYR A 35 -15.32 2.53 17.70
CA TYR A 35 -14.97 1.44 18.62
C TYR A 35 -15.99 1.21 19.76
N GLN A 36 -16.70 2.25 20.19
CA GLN A 36 -17.70 2.17 21.28
C GLN A 36 -19.12 1.89 20.73
N ARG A 37 -19.41 2.25 19.47
CA ARG A 37 -20.69 2.13 18.76
C ARG A 37 -20.72 0.98 17.75
N THR A 38 -19.81 0.04 17.77
CA THR A 38 -19.93 -1.19 16.96
C THR A 38 -19.81 -2.45 17.81
N GLY A 39 -19.25 -2.35 19.02
CA GLY A 39 -18.97 -3.50 19.87
C GLY A 39 -17.79 -4.33 19.38
N TYR A 40 -16.78 -3.69 18.74
CA TYR A 40 -15.57 -4.39 18.27
C TYR A 40 -14.93 -5.21 19.40
N SER A 41 -14.56 -6.45 19.08
CA SER A 41 -13.73 -7.26 19.96
C SER A 41 -12.28 -6.73 19.95
N ALA A 42 -11.52 -7.03 21.02
CA ALA A 42 -10.11 -6.67 21.09
C ALA A 42 -9.30 -7.17 19.88
N ALA A 43 -9.67 -8.34 19.32
CA ALA A 43 -9.05 -8.88 18.12
C ALA A 43 -9.26 -8.00 16.89
N GLN A 44 -10.45 -7.43 16.71
CA GLN A 44 -10.76 -6.57 15.57
C GLN A 44 -10.05 -5.21 15.66
N LEU A 45 -9.91 -4.68 16.88
CA LEU A 45 -9.14 -3.46 17.14
C LEU A 45 -7.66 -3.66 16.81
N GLU A 46 -7.10 -4.83 17.11
CA GLU A 46 -5.69 -5.13 16.79
C GLU A 46 -5.45 -5.33 15.29
N VAL A 47 -6.39 -5.91 14.54
CA VAL A 47 -6.32 -5.98 13.07
C VAL A 47 -6.23 -4.58 12.47
N PHE A 48 -7.06 -3.66 12.96
CA PHE A 48 -7.06 -2.27 12.50
C PHE A 48 -5.72 -1.56 12.75
N LYS A 49 -5.22 -1.60 13.99
CA LYS A 49 -3.90 -1.01 14.34
C LYS A 49 -2.77 -1.65 13.54
N THR A 50 -2.88 -2.94 13.26
CA THR A 50 -1.89 -3.65 12.45
C THR A 50 -1.93 -3.17 11.00
N ALA A 51 -3.12 -2.99 10.41
CA ALA A 51 -3.27 -2.44 9.07
C ALA A 51 -2.71 -1.00 8.97
N GLU A 52 -2.97 -0.16 9.97
CA GLU A 52 -2.42 1.21 10.04
C GLU A 52 -0.88 1.20 10.07
N ARG A 53 -0.29 0.41 10.98
CA ARG A 53 1.17 0.27 11.10
C ARG A 53 1.79 -0.25 9.82
N GLN A 54 1.21 -1.31 9.24
CA GLN A 54 1.70 -1.89 8.00
C GLN A 54 1.67 -0.88 6.86
N SER A 55 0.61 -0.11 6.73
CA SER A 55 0.49 0.90 5.67
C SER A 55 1.54 2.01 5.80
N LYS A 56 1.86 2.43 7.04
CA LYS A 56 2.98 3.36 7.30
C LYS A 56 4.32 2.76 6.88
N THR A 57 4.59 1.51 7.23
CA THR A 57 5.83 0.82 6.82
C THR A 57 5.91 0.69 5.29
N ILE A 58 4.84 0.23 4.64
CA ILE A 58 4.78 0.09 3.17
C ILE A 58 5.07 1.43 2.47
N LYS A 59 4.63 2.56 3.03
CA LYS A 59 4.92 3.89 2.48
C LYS A 59 6.42 4.16 2.48
N VAL A 60 7.11 3.83 3.57
CA VAL A 60 8.56 3.98 3.70
C VAL A 60 9.26 3.09 2.66
N ASP A 61 8.86 1.83 2.55
CA ASP A 61 9.47 0.88 1.61
C ASP A 61 9.28 1.31 0.14
N ILE A 62 8.08 1.78 -0.23
CA ILE A 62 7.79 2.33 -1.56
C ILE A 62 8.71 3.53 -1.85
N ASN A 63 8.93 4.41 -0.88
CA ASN A 63 9.78 5.59 -1.05
C ASN A 63 11.25 5.22 -1.18
N GLU A 64 11.73 4.27 -0.38
CA GLU A 64 13.09 3.75 -0.48
C GLU A 64 13.32 3.08 -1.83
N TYR A 65 12.39 2.22 -2.25
CA TYR A 65 12.41 1.58 -3.56
C TYR A 65 12.42 2.59 -4.72
N ALA A 66 11.57 3.62 -4.65
CA ALA A 66 11.54 4.69 -5.64
C ALA A 66 12.86 5.45 -5.73
N THR A 67 13.48 5.74 -4.58
CA THR A 67 14.79 6.41 -4.50
C THR A 67 15.87 5.56 -5.17
N LYS A 68 15.90 4.25 -4.89
CA LYS A 68 16.87 3.33 -5.51
C LYS A 68 16.65 3.20 -7.02
N LEU A 69 15.41 3.20 -7.48
CA LEU A 69 15.07 3.22 -8.91
C LEU A 69 15.54 4.51 -9.60
N GLU A 70 15.32 5.67 -8.98
CA GLU A 70 15.72 6.96 -9.55
C GLU A 70 17.24 7.12 -9.56
N ASN A 71 17.93 6.62 -8.53
CA ASN A 71 19.38 6.55 -8.51
C ASN A 71 19.90 5.65 -9.64
N LEU A 72 19.31 4.46 -9.84
CA LEU A 72 19.67 3.58 -10.95
C LEU A 72 19.41 4.25 -12.31
N ARG A 73 18.28 4.95 -12.47
CA ARG A 73 17.97 5.74 -13.67
C ARG A 73 19.02 6.81 -13.91
N SER A 74 19.36 7.58 -12.88
CA SER A 74 20.35 8.64 -12.94
C SER A 74 21.74 8.08 -13.30
N SER A 75 22.15 6.97 -12.68
CA SER A 75 23.41 6.29 -13.02
C SER A 75 23.43 5.79 -14.47
N ILE A 76 22.31 5.30 -14.99
CA ILE A 76 22.21 4.90 -16.41
C ILE A 76 22.31 6.14 -17.31
N VAL A 77 21.55 7.19 -17.03
CA VAL A 77 21.54 8.42 -17.85
C VAL A 77 22.89 9.13 -17.83
N ASN A 78 23.51 9.25 -16.65
CA ASN A 78 24.81 9.89 -16.47
C ASN A 78 25.96 8.97 -16.96
N GLY A 79 25.76 7.65 -16.91
CA GLY A 79 26.70 6.63 -17.37
C GLY A 79 26.65 6.34 -18.87
N LEU A 80 25.71 6.94 -19.62
CA LEU A 80 25.60 6.82 -21.07
C LEU A 80 26.78 7.43 -21.84
N GLU A 81 27.69 8.16 -21.18
CA GLU A 81 28.94 8.59 -21.80
C GLU A 81 30.12 7.65 -21.54
N ASN A 82 30.14 6.85 -20.47
CA ASN A 82 31.31 6.01 -20.16
C ASN A 82 30.96 4.77 -19.33
N ASN A 83 30.85 3.60 -19.96
CA ASN A 83 31.09 2.27 -19.38
C ASN A 83 30.59 2.00 -17.94
N TYR A 84 29.43 2.55 -17.55
CA TYR A 84 28.73 2.13 -16.33
C TYR A 84 28.11 0.76 -16.64
N THR A 85 28.93 -0.28 -16.46
CA THR A 85 28.85 -1.59 -17.09
C THR A 85 27.54 -2.31 -16.81
N SER A 86 27.05 -3.03 -17.84
CA SER A 86 25.96 -4.03 -17.76
C SER A 86 25.94 -4.78 -16.42
N THR A 87 27.11 -5.17 -15.92
CA THR A 87 27.33 -5.88 -14.66
C THR A 87 26.67 -5.23 -13.43
N GLN A 88 26.70 -3.90 -13.30
CA GLN A 88 26.05 -3.23 -12.15
C GLN A 88 24.53 -3.19 -12.30
N ILE A 89 24.04 -3.01 -13.53
CA ILE A 89 22.61 -3.10 -13.84
C ILE A 89 22.12 -4.54 -13.58
N ASP A 90 22.88 -5.53 -14.02
CA ASP A 90 22.61 -6.96 -13.85
C ASP A 90 22.63 -7.37 -12.37
N THR A 91 23.32 -6.60 -11.51
CA THR A 91 23.36 -6.84 -10.06
C THR A 91 22.25 -6.11 -9.30
N ILE A 92 21.99 -4.84 -9.65
CA ILE A 92 21.04 -3.98 -8.92
C ILE A 92 19.59 -4.27 -9.35
N LEU A 93 19.33 -4.50 -10.63
CA LEU A 93 17.98 -4.70 -11.15
C LEU A 93 17.27 -5.92 -10.54
N PRO A 94 17.91 -7.10 -10.38
CA PRO A 94 17.27 -8.23 -9.69
C PRO A 94 16.91 -7.93 -8.23
N GLN A 95 17.77 -7.20 -7.51
CA GLN A 95 17.48 -6.81 -6.11
C GLN A 95 16.27 -5.87 -6.04
N LEU A 96 16.16 -4.95 -7.00
CA LEU A 96 15.00 -4.08 -7.12
C LEU A 96 13.73 -4.85 -7.47
N LEU A 97 13.80 -5.88 -8.32
CA LEU A 97 12.64 -6.73 -8.62
C LEU A 97 12.19 -7.55 -7.40
N ILE A 98 13.13 -8.04 -6.58
CA ILE A 98 12.82 -8.72 -5.33
C ILE A 98 12.14 -7.75 -4.35
N ALA A 99 12.68 -6.54 -4.19
CA ALA A 99 12.10 -5.51 -3.34
C ALA A 99 10.69 -5.11 -3.82
N GLU A 100 10.50 -4.92 -5.14
CA GLU A 100 9.20 -4.65 -5.75
C GLU A 100 8.19 -5.74 -5.39
N LYS A 101 8.56 -7.01 -5.58
CA LYS A 101 7.70 -8.16 -5.28
C LYS A 101 7.29 -8.18 -3.81
N GLY A 102 8.24 -8.00 -2.89
CA GLY A 102 7.94 -7.96 -1.45
C GLY A 102 7.03 -6.79 -1.05
N ILE A 103 7.19 -5.61 -1.67
CA ILE A 103 6.29 -4.47 -1.47
C ILE A 103 4.89 -4.79 -2.01
N GLN A 104 4.79 -5.42 -3.18
CA GLN A 104 3.50 -5.80 -3.77
C GLN A 104 2.76 -6.85 -2.93
N GLU A 105 3.45 -7.88 -2.44
CA GLU A 105 2.87 -8.88 -1.54
C GLU A 105 2.33 -8.24 -0.26
N ARG A 106 3.08 -7.30 0.32
CA ARG A 106 2.64 -6.56 1.50
C ARG A 106 1.48 -5.61 1.21
N LEU A 107 1.43 -5.01 0.03
CA LEU A 107 0.27 -4.22 -0.41
C LEU A 107 -0.97 -5.08 -0.52
N VAL A 108 -0.87 -6.28 -1.09
CA VAL A 108 -1.99 -7.23 -1.19
C VAL A 108 -2.46 -7.64 0.19
N ALA A 109 -1.54 -8.07 1.07
CA ALA A 109 -1.88 -8.44 2.44
C ALA A 109 -2.56 -7.29 3.21
N SER A 110 -2.04 -6.07 3.08
CA SER A 110 -2.65 -4.88 3.70
C SER A 110 -4.05 -4.60 3.14
N GLN A 111 -4.27 -4.78 1.84
CA GLN A 111 -5.59 -4.63 1.20
C GLN A 111 -6.59 -5.70 1.65
N GLU A 112 -6.14 -6.94 1.84
CA GLU A 112 -6.95 -8.03 2.37
C GLU A 112 -7.38 -7.75 3.81
N MET A 113 -6.44 -7.32 4.68
CA MET A 113 -6.75 -6.93 6.06
C MET A 113 -7.76 -5.79 6.13
N ILE A 114 -7.65 -4.81 5.23
CA ILE A 114 -8.59 -3.68 5.15
C ILE A 114 -9.95 -4.15 4.62
N SER A 115 -9.98 -5.02 3.62
CA SER A 115 -11.23 -5.59 3.09
C SER A 115 -11.98 -6.39 4.17
N GLN A 116 -11.28 -7.22 4.93
CA GLN A 116 -11.85 -7.92 6.08
C GLN A 116 -12.37 -6.95 7.15
N THR A 117 -11.63 -5.87 7.41
CA THR A 117 -12.07 -4.84 8.36
C THR A 117 -13.37 -4.19 7.89
N LEU A 118 -13.46 -3.79 6.60
CA LEU A 118 -14.65 -3.21 5.98
C LEU A 118 -15.86 -4.15 6.02
N GLU A 119 -15.65 -5.44 5.75
CA GLU A 119 -16.70 -6.45 5.84
C GLU A 119 -17.26 -6.52 7.26
N VAL A 120 -16.38 -6.57 8.27
CA VAL A 120 -16.81 -6.56 9.67
C VAL A 120 -17.58 -5.28 10.00
N VAL A 121 -17.14 -4.10 9.52
CA VAL A 121 -17.90 -2.85 9.71
C VAL A 121 -19.30 -2.96 9.14
N ASN A 122 -19.42 -3.42 7.91
CA ASN A 122 -20.69 -3.51 7.21
C ASN A 122 -21.64 -4.49 7.91
N ILE A 123 -21.14 -5.64 8.36
CA ILE A 123 -21.91 -6.60 9.17
C ILE A 123 -22.39 -5.97 10.48
N LEU A 124 -21.53 -5.22 11.18
CA LEU A 124 -21.90 -4.58 12.44
C LEU A 124 -22.88 -3.43 12.24
N ARG A 125 -22.78 -2.67 11.14
CA ARG A 125 -23.78 -1.67 10.72
C ARG A 125 -25.12 -2.33 10.43
N ALA A 126 -25.14 -3.40 9.63
CA ALA A 126 -26.35 -4.15 9.29
C ALA A 126 -27.02 -4.78 10.53
N LYS A 127 -26.23 -5.21 11.52
CA LYS A 127 -26.75 -5.68 12.82
C LYS A 127 -27.30 -4.57 13.70
N ARG A 128 -26.92 -3.30 13.47
CA ARG A 128 -27.39 -2.13 14.23
C ARG A 128 -28.52 -1.34 13.56
N GLY A 129 -28.81 -1.58 12.28
CA GLY A 129 -30.04 -1.15 11.58
C GLY A 129 -30.31 -2.06 10.37
N ALA A 130 -31.50 -2.61 10.09
CA ALA A 130 -32.86 -2.14 10.37
C ALA A 130 -33.11 -0.65 10.11
N ASP A 131 -32.19 0.03 9.42
CA ASP A 131 -32.47 1.26 8.67
C ASP A 131 -31.49 1.34 7.49
N PRO A 132 -31.97 1.15 6.25
CA PRO A 132 -31.14 1.07 5.06
C PRO A 132 -30.98 2.45 4.44
N ILE A 133 -29.84 3.11 4.64
CA ILE A 133 -29.40 4.15 3.69
C ILE A 133 -27.89 4.07 3.55
N LEU A 134 -27.43 3.51 2.42
CA LEU A 134 -26.33 4.02 1.59
C LEU A 134 -26.17 3.15 0.33
N GLU A 135 -27.27 2.93 -0.39
CA GLU A 135 -27.24 2.77 -1.85
C GLU A 135 -27.90 4.01 -2.46
N SER A 136 -27.18 5.12 -2.41
CA SER A 136 -27.46 6.29 -3.24
C SER A 136 -26.18 7.09 -3.29
N GLN A 137 -25.67 7.30 -4.51
CA GLN A 137 -24.41 7.97 -4.87
C GLN A 137 -23.19 7.06 -5.08
N ILE A 138 -23.30 6.09 -6.00
CA ILE A 138 -22.41 5.98 -7.17
C ILE A 138 -23.29 5.68 -8.38
#